data_AF-A0A2V7UZ64-F1
#
_entry.id   AF-A0A2V7UZ64-F1
#
_cell.length_a   1.000
_cell.length_b   1.000
_cell.length_c   1.000
_cell.angle_alpha   90.00
_cell.angle_beta   90.00
_cell.angle_gamma   90.00
#
_symmetry.space_group_name_H-M   'P 1'
#
loop_
_entity.id
_entity.type
_entity.pdbx_description
1 polymer ?
#
loop_
_entity_poly.entity_id
_entity_poly.type
_entity_poly.pdbx_seq_one_letter_code
_entity_poly.pdbx_strand_id
1 'polypeptide(L)'
;MAAPPAAKAASASETRISLDFKYADILDVVRLMSEVGNFQVVIDPGVSCKLTLKLKEVPWDAALDVALRSCGLGRDEEGGIVRVAPTAKLTEEAAAQRKLAEEQKLNRPLHTVRYRLSYAKAAELAPLIKKFLSPRGEVVVDARTNTLIITDIE
;
A
#
# COMPACT_ATOMS: atom_id res chain seq x y z
N MET A 1 24.47 -5.20 -19.36
CA MET A 1 23.08 -4.73 -19.26
C MET A 1 22.69 -4.69 -17.80
N ALA A 2 22.71 -3.51 -17.19
CA ALA A 2 22.08 -3.25 -15.89
C ALA A 2 21.38 -1.90 -16.04
N ALA A 3 20.05 -1.92 -15.93
CA ALA A 3 19.21 -0.73 -15.96
C ALA A 3 19.45 0.08 -14.66
N PRO A 4 19.54 1.42 -14.71
CA PRO A 4 19.55 2.24 -13.52
C PRO A 4 18.11 2.39 -12.97
N PRO A 5 17.85 2.13 -11.68
CA PRO A 5 16.58 2.45 -11.06
C PRO A 5 16.62 3.82 -10.34
N ALA A 6 15.47 4.49 -10.40
CA ALA A 6 14.96 5.49 -9.45
C ALA A 6 15.63 6.88 -9.39
N ALA A 7 15.17 7.78 -10.27
CA ALA A 7 15.11 9.20 -9.95
C ALA A 7 13.85 9.45 -9.08
N LYS A 8 14.02 9.70 -7.78
CA LYS A 8 12.95 10.15 -6.88
C LYS A 8 13.44 11.33 -6.04
N ALA A 9 12.72 12.45 -6.13
CA ALA A 9 12.66 13.57 -5.18
C ALA A 9 13.92 14.43 -4.95
N ALA A 10 14.42 15.14 -5.97
CA ALA A 10 15.57 16.04 -5.84
C ALA A 10 15.27 17.54 -6.04
N SER A 11 14.05 18.06 -5.79
CA SER A 11 13.80 19.51 -5.97
C SER A 11 12.84 20.20 -5.00
N ALA A 12 12.48 19.63 -3.86
CA ALA A 12 11.54 20.25 -2.91
C ALA A 12 12.17 20.80 -1.60
N SER A 13 13.51 20.78 -1.44
CA SER A 13 14.16 20.83 -0.11
C SER A 13 15.11 22.01 0.16
N GLU A 14 14.91 23.21 -0.40
CA GLU A 14 15.84 24.34 -0.16
C GLU A 14 15.42 25.29 0.98
N THR A 15 14.14 25.36 1.35
CA THR A 15 13.70 26.24 2.45
C THR A 15 13.79 25.53 3.80
N ARG A 16 14.88 25.78 4.53
CA ARG A 16 15.04 25.34 5.92
C ARG A 16 14.32 26.30 6.86
N ILE A 17 13.48 25.76 7.74
CA ILE A 17 12.72 26.50 8.72
C ILE A 17 13.23 26.18 10.13
N SER A 18 13.24 27.20 10.98
CA SER A 18 13.44 27.05 12.42
C SER A 18 12.22 27.62 13.11
N LEU A 19 11.45 26.76 13.78
CA LEU A 19 10.17 27.10 14.40
C LEU A 19 10.11 26.47 15.79
N ASP A 20 9.64 27.22 16.78
CA ASP A 20 9.38 26.74 18.13
C ASP A 20 7.88 26.85 18.40
N PHE A 21 7.20 25.71 18.46
CA PHE A 21 5.79 25.59 18.78
C PHE A 21 5.66 25.00 20.18
N LYS A 22 5.01 25.73 21.08
CA LYS A 22 4.66 25.24 22.42
C LYS A 22 3.15 25.13 22.53
N TYR A 23 2.64 23.93 22.77
CA TYR A 23 1.20 23.66 22.87
C TYR A 23 0.39 24.20 21.69
N ALA A 24 0.95 24.14 20.48
CA ALA A 24 0.26 24.59 19.28
C ALA A 24 -0.74 23.54 18.80
N ASP A 25 -1.83 24.01 18.18
CA ASP A 25 -2.73 23.12 17.45
C ASP A 25 -2.06 22.71 16.13
N ILE A 26 -2.20 21.43 15.75
CA ILE A 26 -1.71 20.93 14.47
C ILE A 26 -2.29 21.71 13.28
N LEU A 27 -3.53 22.23 13.40
CA LEU A 27 -4.16 23.05 12.37
C LEU A 27 -3.32 24.30 12.06
N ASP A 28 -2.88 24.99 13.11
CA ASP A 28 -2.07 26.20 12.98
C ASP A 28 -0.68 25.89 12.43
N VAL A 29 -0.08 24.77 12.86
CA VAL A 29 1.23 24.32 12.39
C VAL A 29 1.19 23.98 10.90
N VAL A 30 0.20 23.21 10.45
CA VAL A 30 0.03 22.80 9.04
C VAL A 30 -0.25 24.01 8.16
N ARG A 31 -1.07 24.95 8.64
CA ARG A 31 -1.33 26.21 7.94
C ARG A 31 -0.05 27.03 7.77
N LEU A 32 0.73 27.22 8.82
CA LEU A 32 2.01 27.94 8.72
C LEU A 32 2.99 27.24 7.77
N MET A 33 3.03 25.91 7.78
CA MET A 33 3.84 25.15 6.83
C MET A 33 3.37 25.31 5.39
N SER A 34 2.05 25.39 5.15
CA SER A 34 1.47 25.64 3.81
C SER A 34 1.81 27.03 3.26
N GLU A 35 1.87 28.04 4.14
CA GLU A 35 2.27 29.41 3.78
C GLU A 35 3.77 29.48 3.44
N VAL A 36 4.62 28.75 4.18
CA VAL A 36 6.08 28.72 3.92
C VAL A 36 6.44 27.85 2.72
N GLY A 37 5.78 26.71 2.55
CA GLY A 37 6.00 25.78 1.44
C GLY A 37 5.24 26.14 0.16
N ASN A 38 4.39 27.17 0.20
CA ASN A 38 3.54 27.64 -0.90
C ASN A 38 2.73 26.51 -1.58
N PHE A 39 2.08 25.66 -0.77
CA PHE A 39 1.23 24.57 -1.25
C PHE A 39 -0.20 24.69 -0.72
N GLN A 40 -1.15 24.09 -1.44
CA GLN A 40 -2.55 24.06 -1.02
C GLN A 40 -2.78 22.87 -0.09
N VAL A 41 -3.41 23.11 1.06
CA VAL A 41 -3.71 22.07 2.04
C VAL A 41 -5.20 22.06 2.39
N VAL A 42 -5.77 20.86 2.51
CA VAL A 42 -7.12 20.63 3.00
C VAL A 42 -7.02 19.78 4.25
N ILE A 43 -7.56 20.27 5.36
CA ILE A 43 -7.53 19.58 6.65
C ILE A 43 -8.92 19.07 6.97
N ASP A 44 -9.04 17.77 7.21
CA ASP A 44 -10.31 17.16 7.63
C ASP A 44 -10.70 17.61 9.05
N PRO A 45 -12.00 17.82 9.35
CA PRO A 45 -12.47 18.32 10.65
C PRO A 45 -12.22 17.36 11.82
N GLY A 46 -11.83 16.12 11.54
CA GLY A 46 -11.44 15.12 12.54
C GLY A 46 -9.99 15.24 13.03
N VAL A 47 -9.24 16.21 12.53
CA VAL A 47 -7.83 16.44 12.88
C VAL A 47 -7.76 17.43 14.04
N SER A 48 -7.58 16.92 15.27
CA SER A 48 -7.34 17.74 16.45
C SER A 48 -6.24 17.10 17.31
N CYS A 49 -5.14 17.81 17.48
CA CYS A 49 -4.00 17.34 18.26
C CYS A 49 -3.17 18.53 18.70
N LYS A 50 -2.76 18.54 19.97
CA LYS A 50 -1.85 19.54 20.52
C LYS A 50 -0.44 18.97 20.52
N LEU A 51 0.50 19.69 19.92
CA LEU A 51 1.88 19.26 19.84
C LEU A 51 2.83 20.37 20.27
N THR A 52 3.94 19.96 20.89
CA THR A 52 5.07 20.84 21.19
C THR A 52 6.22 20.37 20.33
N LEU A 53 6.70 21.24 19.44
CA LEU A 53 7.69 20.90 18.44
C LEU A 53 8.71 22.02 18.35
N LYS A 54 9.98 21.65 18.44
CA LYS A 54 11.09 22.58 18.24
C LYS A 54 11.90 22.11 17.05
N LEU A 55 11.84 22.89 15.98
CA LEU A 55 12.54 22.65 14.72
C LEU A 55 13.69 23.64 14.60
N LYS A 56 14.87 23.16 14.23
CA LYS A 56 16.03 23.98 13.91
C LYS A 56 16.62 23.51 12.59
N GLU A 57 16.64 24.39 11.60
CA GLU A 57 17.23 24.14 10.27
C GLU A 57 16.66 22.89 9.56
N VAL A 58 15.38 22.60 9.76
CA VAL A 58 14.70 21.43 9.16
C VAL A 58 13.96 21.87 7.91
N PRO A 59 13.98 21.12 6.80
CA PRO A 59 13.12 21.43 5.65
C PRO A 59 11.64 21.29 6.03
N TRP A 60 10.80 22.15 5.48
CA TRP A 60 9.37 22.20 5.84
C TRP A 60 8.64 20.87 5.59
N ASP A 61 8.98 20.11 4.54
CA ASP A 61 8.38 18.80 4.24
C ASP A 61 8.69 17.76 5.33
N ALA A 62 9.94 17.71 5.80
CA ALA A 62 10.33 16.83 6.89
C ALA A 62 9.72 17.26 8.23
N ALA A 63 9.60 18.57 8.45
CA ALA A 63 8.95 19.11 9.63
C ALA A 63 7.44 18.76 9.66
N LEU A 64 6.77 18.84 8.51
CA LEU A 64 5.38 18.44 8.34
C LEU A 64 5.20 16.95 8.62
N ASP A 65 6.05 16.10 8.04
CA ASP A 65 5.99 14.65 8.26
C ASP A 65 6.18 14.30 9.75
N VAL A 66 7.13 14.93 10.44
CA VAL A 66 7.35 14.72 11.88
C VAL A 66 6.15 15.20 12.71
N ALA A 67 5.57 16.35 12.39
CA ALA A 67 4.40 16.88 13.09
C ALA A 67 3.18 15.96 12.91
N LEU A 68 2.94 15.48 11.68
CA LEU A 68 1.88 14.55 11.34
C LEU A 68 2.06 13.21 12.06
N ARG A 69 3.27 12.63 12.08
CA ARG A 69 3.58 11.38 12.79
C ARG A 69 3.35 11.48 14.30
N SER A 70 3.71 12.60 14.92
CA SER A 70 3.53 12.82 16.37
C SER A 70 2.06 12.75 16.80
N CYS A 71 1.16 13.20 15.91
CA CYS A 71 -0.28 13.19 16.14
C CYS A 71 -1.00 11.98 15.54
N GLY A 72 -0.26 11.04 14.92
CA GLY A 72 -0.85 9.94 14.18
C GLY A 72 -1.78 10.45 13.09
N LEU A 73 -1.27 11.34 12.22
CA LEU A 73 -1.92 11.87 11.03
C LEU A 73 -1.08 11.51 9.80
N GLY A 74 -1.73 11.21 8.68
CA GLY A 74 -1.11 10.99 7.39
C GLY A 74 -1.51 12.09 6.41
N ARG A 75 -0.69 12.24 5.38
CA ARG A 75 -0.97 13.08 4.24
C ARG A 75 -1.26 12.22 3.02
N ASP A 76 -2.20 12.63 2.19
CA ASP A 76 -2.41 12.11 0.84
C ASP A 76 -2.30 13.28 -0.15
N GLU A 77 -1.56 13.09 -1.22
CA GLU A 77 -1.29 14.13 -2.21
C GLU A 77 -2.07 13.80 -3.49
N GLU A 78 -3.18 14.49 -3.71
CA GLU A 78 -4.01 14.33 -4.90
C GLU A 78 -3.94 15.61 -5.74
N GLY A 79 -3.32 15.54 -6.93
CA GLY A 79 -3.35 16.62 -7.91
C GLY A 79 -2.74 17.96 -7.48
N GLY A 80 -1.82 17.97 -6.51
CA GLY A 80 -1.17 19.19 -6.00
C GLY A 80 -1.86 19.80 -4.76
N ILE A 81 -2.89 19.13 -4.23
CA ILE A 81 -3.53 19.47 -2.96
C ILE A 81 -3.12 18.41 -1.93
N VAL A 82 -2.58 18.85 -0.80
CA VAL A 82 -2.21 17.98 0.31
C VAL A 82 -3.43 17.83 1.22
N ARG A 83 -3.96 16.62 1.33
CA ARG A 83 -5.04 16.30 2.27
C ARG A 83 -4.46 15.68 3.54
N VAL A 84 -4.82 16.21 4.71
CA VAL A 84 -4.35 15.70 6.01
C VAL A 84 -5.48 14.98 6.73
N ALA A 85 -5.29 13.70 7.08
CA ALA A 85 -6.26 12.85 7.76
C ALA A 85 -5.59 11.92 8.82
N PRO A 86 -6.30 11.42 9.86
CA PRO A 86 -5.69 10.61 10.92
C PRO A 86 -5.12 9.24 10.48
N THR A 87 -3.87 8.92 10.85
CA THR A 87 -3.24 7.61 10.64
C THR A 87 -3.91 6.47 11.38
N ALA A 88 -4.68 6.72 12.44
CA ALA A 88 -5.47 5.66 13.08
C ALA A 88 -6.46 5.05 12.07
N LYS A 89 -7.07 5.88 11.22
CA LYS A 89 -7.85 5.41 10.07
C LYS A 89 -6.97 4.79 9.00
N LEU A 90 -5.79 5.36 8.69
CA LEU A 90 -4.90 4.78 7.69
C LEU A 90 -4.34 3.40 8.07
N THR A 91 -4.12 3.09 9.36
CA THR A 91 -3.68 1.75 9.79
C THR A 91 -4.83 0.74 9.78
N GLU A 92 -6.04 1.15 10.15
CA GLU A 92 -7.24 0.31 10.02
C GLU A 92 -7.61 0.10 8.54
N GLU A 93 -7.52 1.13 7.70
CA GLU A 93 -7.74 1.05 6.26
C GLU A 93 -6.64 0.25 5.56
N ALA A 94 -5.36 0.40 5.94
CA ALA A 94 -4.28 -0.42 5.39
C ALA A 94 -4.41 -1.90 5.80
N ALA A 95 -4.88 -2.18 7.02
CA ALA A 95 -5.16 -3.55 7.46
C ALA A 95 -6.38 -4.12 6.73
N ALA A 96 -7.44 -3.33 6.55
CA ALA A 96 -8.63 -3.73 5.78
C ALA A 96 -8.30 -3.95 4.30
N GLN A 97 -7.50 -3.08 3.68
CA GLN A 97 -7.06 -3.20 2.30
C GLN A 97 -6.14 -4.40 2.10
N ARG A 98 -5.26 -4.74 3.05
CA ARG A 98 -4.46 -5.97 2.99
C ARG A 98 -5.35 -7.21 3.02
N LYS A 99 -6.35 -7.26 3.91
CA LYS A 99 -7.32 -8.36 3.97
C LYS A 99 -8.14 -8.47 2.68
N LEU A 100 -8.64 -7.35 2.17
CA LEU A 100 -9.38 -7.30 0.90
C LEU A 100 -8.51 -7.74 -0.29
N ALA A 101 -7.24 -7.35 -0.34
CA ALA A 101 -6.33 -7.78 -1.40
C ALA A 101 -5.99 -9.27 -1.30
N GLU A 102 -5.91 -9.85 -0.10
CA GLU A 102 -5.77 -11.29 0.11
C GLU A 102 -7.04 -12.03 -0.31
N GLU A 103 -8.22 -11.53 0.05
CA GLU A 103 -9.52 -12.10 -0.34
C GLU A 103 -9.73 -12.03 -1.86
N GLN A 104 -9.37 -10.93 -2.50
CA GLN A 104 -9.45 -10.79 -3.97
C GLN A 104 -8.48 -11.73 -4.69
N LYS A 105 -7.28 -11.94 -4.16
CA LYS A 105 -6.35 -12.94 -4.69
C LYS A 105 -6.92 -14.36 -4.56
N LEU A 106 -7.67 -14.64 -3.49
CA LEU A 106 -8.36 -15.92 -3.28
C LEU A 106 -9.65 -16.07 -4.11
N ASN A 107 -10.28 -14.97 -4.53
CA ASN A 107 -11.51 -14.94 -5.32
C ASN A 107 -11.25 -14.74 -6.82
N ARG A 108 -10.04 -15.01 -7.30
CA ARG A 108 -9.82 -15.12 -8.75
C ARG A 108 -10.69 -16.25 -9.32
N PRO A 109 -11.30 -16.04 -10.50
CA PRO A 109 -12.16 -17.04 -11.12
C PRO A 109 -11.35 -18.31 -11.39
N LEU A 110 -11.88 -19.44 -10.95
CA LEU A 110 -11.24 -20.73 -11.18
C LEU A 110 -11.39 -21.10 -12.66
N HIS A 111 -10.28 -21.47 -13.30
CA HIS A 111 -10.27 -21.95 -14.67
C HIS A 111 -10.06 -23.47 -14.68
N THR A 112 -10.98 -24.19 -15.34
CA THR A 112 -10.89 -25.64 -15.47
C THR A 112 -10.32 -26.00 -16.83
N VAL A 113 -9.11 -26.56 -16.85
CA VAL A 113 -8.46 -27.05 -18.06
C VAL A 113 -8.42 -28.57 -18.05
N ARG A 114 -8.72 -29.17 -19.22
CA ARG A 114 -8.71 -30.61 -19.42
C ARG A 114 -7.56 -30.98 -20.35
N TYR A 115 -6.57 -31.69 -19.84
CA TYR A 115 -5.43 -32.18 -20.62
C TYR A 115 -5.47 -33.70 -20.75
N ARG A 116 -5.53 -34.19 -21.99
CA ARG A 116 -5.35 -35.61 -22.28
C ARG A 116 -3.87 -35.93 -22.40
N LEU A 117 -3.41 -36.95 -21.69
CA LEU A 117 -2.02 -37.38 -21.75
C LEU A 117 -1.88 -38.55 -22.74
N SER A 118 -0.96 -38.41 -23.70
CA SER A 118 -0.71 -39.44 -24.72
C SER A 118 0.46 -40.37 -24.37
N TYR A 119 1.43 -39.89 -23.58
CA TYR A 119 2.69 -40.59 -23.32
C TYR A 119 2.95 -40.89 -21.84
N ALA A 120 2.12 -40.38 -20.93
CA ALA A 120 2.26 -40.55 -19.49
C ALA A 120 0.93 -40.93 -18.83
N LYS A 121 0.98 -41.69 -17.72
CA LYS A 121 -0.22 -42.04 -16.95
C LYS A 121 -0.64 -40.87 -16.06
N ALA A 122 -1.90 -40.47 -16.17
CA ALA A 122 -2.48 -39.39 -15.39
C ALA A 122 -2.39 -39.63 -13.87
N ALA A 123 -2.45 -40.89 -13.43
CA ALA A 123 -2.36 -41.28 -12.03
C ALA A 123 -0.98 -41.00 -11.38
N GLU A 124 0.10 -41.05 -12.16
CA GLU A 124 1.47 -40.80 -11.66
C GLU A 124 1.81 -39.30 -11.61
N LEU A 125 1.18 -38.51 -12.49
CA LEU A 125 1.38 -37.06 -12.57
C LEU A 125 0.50 -36.27 -11.59
N ALA A 126 -0.66 -36.79 -11.21
CA ALA A 126 -1.58 -36.14 -10.27
C ALA A 126 -0.94 -35.70 -8.93
N PRO A 127 -0.15 -36.53 -8.22
CA PRO A 127 0.47 -36.11 -6.95
C PRO A 127 1.60 -35.10 -7.13
N LEU A 128 2.25 -35.07 -8.30
CA LEU A 128 3.30 -34.11 -8.64
C LEU A 128 2.69 -32.74 -8.91
N ILE A 129 1.61 -32.71 -9.70
CA ILE A 129 0.91 -31.48 -10.04
C ILE A 129 0.25 -30.91 -8.79
N LYS A 130 -0.32 -31.74 -7.90
CA LYS A 130 -0.94 -31.33 -6.61
C LYS A 130 -0.06 -30.43 -5.73
N LYS A 131 1.27 -30.55 -5.82
CA LYS A 131 2.22 -29.71 -5.06
C LYS A 131 2.43 -28.32 -5.65
N PHE A 132 2.02 -28.12 -6.90
CA PHE A 132 2.22 -26.88 -7.65
C PHE A 132 0.91 -26.09 -7.84
N LEU A 133 -0.25 -26.65 -7.45
CA LEU A 133 -1.51 -25.90 -7.48
C LEU A 133 -1.62 -24.90 -6.33
N SER A 134 -2.46 -23.90 -6.56
CA SER A 134 -2.89 -22.98 -5.51
C SER A 134 -3.69 -23.69 -4.39
N PRO A 135 -3.89 -23.03 -3.23
CA PRO A 135 -4.63 -23.60 -2.11
C PRO A 135 -6.08 -24.00 -2.43
N ARG A 136 -6.66 -23.45 -3.51
CA ARG A 136 -8.02 -23.76 -3.99
C ARG A 136 -8.02 -24.65 -5.23
N GLY A 137 -6.85 -25.05 -5.71
CA GLY A 137 -6.73 -25.86 -6.91
C GLY A 137 -7.05 -27.33 -6.65
N GLU A 138 -7.82 -27.93 -7.55
CA GLU A 138 -8.19 -29.34 -7.50
C GLU A 138 -7.74 -30.06 -8.77
N VAL A 139 -7.21 -31.28 -8.60
CA VAL A 139 -6.85 -32.17 -9.71
C VAL A 139 -7.70 -33.41 -9.62
N VAL A 140 -8.52 -33.62 -10.65
CA VAL A 140 -9.30 -34.85 -10.83
C VAL A 140 -8.69 -35.64 -11.99
N VAL A 141 -8.54 -36.94 -11.78
CA VAL A 141 -7.97 -37.86 -12.75
C VAL A 141 -9.07 -38.74 -13.34
N ASP A 142 -9.22 -38.74 -14.67
CA ASP A 142 -10.01 -39.75 -15.39
C ASP A 142 -9.06 -40.82 -15.95
N ALA A 143 -9.09 -42.01 -15.34
CA ALA A 143 -8.24 -43.13 -15.72
C ALA A 143 -8.69 -43.84 -17.01
N ARG A 144 -9.97 -43.71 -17.41
CA ARG A 144 -10.51 -44.36 -18.61
C ARG A 144 -10.09 -43.63 -19.88
N THR A 145 -10.06 -42.29 -19.84
CA THR A 145 -9.61 -41.46 -20.97
C THR A 145 -8.21 -40.88 -20.80
N ASN A 146 -7.50 -41.27 -19.74
CA ASN A 146 -6.18 -40.76 -19.36
C ASN A 146 -6.11 -39.22 -19.41
N THR A 147 -7.11 -38.58 -18.81
CA THR A 147 -7.29 -37.12 -18.85
C THR A 147 -7.13 -36.53 -17.45
N LEU A 148 -6.36 -35.45 -17.35
CA LEU A 148 -6.24 -34.63 -16.15
C LEU A 148 -7.19 -33.44 -16.26
N ILE A 149 -8.02 -33.27 -15.24
CA ILE A 149 -8.88 -32.11 -15.07
C ILE A 149 -8.26 -31.29 -13.96
N ILE A 150 -7.70 -30.14 -14.32
CA ILE A 150 -7.03 -29.22 -13.40
C ILE A 150 -7.95 -28.01 -13.27
N THR A 151 -8.39 -27.73 -12.05
CA THR A 151 -9.10 -26.50 -11.73
C THR A 151 -8.16 -25.68 -10.86
N ASP A 152 -7.71 -24.53 -11.35
CA ASP A 152 -6.81 -23.64 -10.60
C ASP A 152 -7.18 -22.17 -10.80
N ILE A 153 -6.67 -21.31 -9.93
CA ILE A 153 -6.68 -19.86 -10.14
C ILE A 153 -5.63 -19.53 -11.21
N GLU A 154 -5.95 -18.61 -12.12
CA GLU A 154 -4.96 -18.05 -13.07
C GLU A 154 -3.85 -17.28 -12.35
#